data_AF-A0A914WNC1-F1
#
_entry.id   AF-A0A914WNC1-F1
#
_cell.length_a   1.000
_cell.length_b   1.000
_cell.length_c   1.000
_cell.angle_alpha   90.00
_cell.angle_beta   90.00
_cell.angle_gamma   90.00
#
_symmetry.space_group_name_H-M   'P 1'
#
loop_
_entity.id
_entity.type
_entity.pdbx_description
1 polymer ?
#
loop_
_entity_poly.entity_id
_entity_poly.type
_entity_poly.pdbx_seq_one_letter_code
_entity_poly.pdbx_strand_id
1 'polypeptide(L)'
;MAPPSPSMSIDNTTAREDQEEMMREVEVQRRDSVRRQHLRNKVVEEILSSERAYLGHLNILMRVFVDGLSLVSKKVIAPAELRTLFGEIRSIRLINQVLCDHLSGGDVVGAFATLTPFLKLYSSYARNFPSSQHLLNDLMKRADFDQFVRAQEALPVCCGIKLPGFLIMPIQRIPRYKLLLQEFLKYTSTLQERSQVTGLCANSRQIFNGAYSRRGTN
;
A
#
# COMPACT_ATOMS: atom_id res chain seq x y z
N MET A 1 -32.83 61.56 53.32
CA MET A 1 -33.11 60.25 52.69
C MET A 1 -32.07 60.04 51.60
N ALA A 2 -31.17 59.06 51.78
CA ALA A 2 -30.22 58.61 50.75
C ALA A 2 -30.59 57.16 50.37
N PRO A 3 -30.50 56.74 49.10
CA PRO A 3 -30.86 55.38 48.70
C PRO A 3 -29.76 54.38 49.08
N PRO A 4 -30.10 53.10 49.31
CA PRO A 4 -29.13 52.09 49.72
C PRO A 4 -28.27 51.67 48.53
N SER A 5 -26.99 51.40 48.79
CA SER A 5 -26.04 50.88 47.82
C SER A 5 -26.42 49.45 47.38
N PRO A 6 -26.26 49.08 46.10
CA PRO A 6 -26.56 47.73 45.64
C PRO A 6 -25.44 46.77 46.06
N SER A 7 -25.79 45.71 46.78
CA SER A 7 -24.89 44.59 47.04
C SER A 7 -24.71 43.77 45.75
N MET A 8 -23.51 43.81 45.15
CA MET A 8 -23.10 42.84 44.13
C MET A 8 -22.82 41.50 44.82
N SER A 9 -23.81 40.61 44.83
CA SER A 9 -23.57 39.18 45.01
C SER A 9 -22.94 38.67 43.72
N ILE A 10 -21.62 38.50 43.72
CA ILE A 10 -20.90 37.80 42.65
C ILE A 10 -21.38 36.35 42.68
N ASP A 11 -22.03 35.92 41.60
CA ASP A 11 -22.66 34.62 41.45
C ASP A 11 -21.59 33.51 41.39
N ASN A 12 -21.33 32.90 42.53
CA ASN A 12 -20.31 31.85 42.69
C ASN A 12 -20.78 30.49 42.10
N THR A 13 -22.01 30.43 41.58
CA THR A 13 -22.64 29.26 40.97
C THR A 13 -22.20 29.08 39.52
N THR A 14 -22.18 30.18 38.75
CA THR A 14 -21.83 30.18 37.32
C THR A 14 -20.38 29.75 37.09
N ALA A 15 -19.45 30.22 37.92
CA ALA A 15 -18.02 29.87 37.80
C ALA A 15 -17.74 28.37 38.08
N ARG A 16 -18.57 27.71 38.89
CA ARG A 16 -18.48 26.27 39.15
C ARG A 16 -19.05 25.45 38.01
N GLU A 17 -20.16 25.91 37.43
CA GLU A 17 -20.78 25.29 36.25
C GLU A 17 -19.85 25.38 35.02
N ASP A 18 -19.23 26.54 34.80
CA ASP A 18 -18.24 26.76 33.74
C ASP A 18 -16.99 25.85 33.91
N GLN A 19 -16.52 25.65 35.15
CA GLN A 19 -15.42 24.74 35.45
C GLN A 19 -15.80 23.27 35.20
N GLU A 20 -17.01 22.86 35.58
CA GLU A 20 -17.50 21.51 35.31
C GLU A 20 -17.71 21.23 33.82
N GLU A 21 -18.20 22.21 33.06
CA GLU A 21 -18.38 22.11 31.61
C GLU A 21 -17.02 21.99 30.92
N MET A 22 -16.05 22.83 31.28
CA MET A 22 -14.68 22.75 30.75
C MET A 22 -13.99 21.42 31.08
N MET A 23 -14.19 20.87 32.28
CA MET A 23 -13.67 19.53 32.64
C MET A 23 -14.33 18.42 31.82
N ARG A 24 -15.63 18.52 31.50
CA ARG A 24 -16.34 17.56 30.64
C ARG A 24 -15.84 17.65 29.20
N GLU A 25 -15.63 18.85 28.65
CA GLU A 25 -15.07 19.06 27.31
C GLU A 25 -13.67 18.48 27.17
N VAL A 26 -12.80 18.68 28.16
CA VAL A 26 -11.44 18.12 28.20
C VAL A 26 -11.48 16.59 28.20
N GLU A 27 -12.36 15.98 28.98
CA GLU A 27 -12.51 14.51 29.01
C GLU A 27 -13.07 13.95 27.69
N VAL A 28 -14.00 14.65 27.04
CA VAL A 28 -14.51 14.30 25.70
C VAL A 28 -13.39 14.40 24.66
N GLN A 29 -12.63 15.49 24.63
CA GLN A 29 -11.47 15.65 23.74
C GLN A 29 -10.41 14.57 23.96
N ARG A 30 -10.14 14.21 25.22
CA ARG A 30 -9.20 13.15 25.58
C ARG A 30 -9.67 11.80 25.06
N ARG A 31 -10.95 11.46 25.25
CA ARG A 31 -11.54 10.21 24.72
C ARG A 31 -11.50 10.15 23.20
N ASP A 32 -11.80 11.26 22.53
CA ASP A 32 -11.74 11.35 21.07
C ASP A 32 -10.31 11.20 20.54
N SER A 33 -9.32 11.79 21.22
CA SER A 33 -7.90 11.66 20.88
C SER A 33 -7.44 10.20 20.99
N VAL A 34 -7.77 9.52 22.10
CA VAL A 34 -7.45 8.10 22.30
C VAL A 34 -8.12 7.22 21.25
N ARG A 35 -9.39 7.48 20.92
CA ARG A 35 -10.12 6.75 19.87
C ARG A 35 -9.48 6.93 18.50
N ARG A 36 -9.10 8.16 18.12
CA ARG A 36 -8.40 8.42 16.85
C ARG A 36 -7.05 7.72 16.79
N GLN A 37 -6.28 7.74 17.87
CA GLN A 37 -5.00 7.04 17.93
C GLN A 37 -5.17 5.52 17.74
N HIS A 38 -6.18 4.93 18.39
CA HIS A 38 -6.50 3.51 18.21
C HIS A 38 -6.87 3.17 16.76
N LEU A 39 -7.72 3.99 16.13
CA LEU A 39 -8.10 3.82 14.73
C LEU A 39 -6.90 3.98 13.79
N ARG A 40 -6.01 4.94 14.06
CA ARG A 40 -4.75 5.09 13.33
C ARG A 40 -3.90 3.82 13.42
N ASN A 41 -3.70 3.30 14.63
CA ASN A 41 -2.90 2.09 14.84
C ASN A 41 -3.47 0.88 14.08
N LYS A 42 -4.80 0.70 14.06
CA LYS A 42 -5.45 -0.35 13.27
C LYS A 42 -5.16 -0.24 11.78
N VAL A 43 -5.22 0.97 11.21
CA VAL A 43 -4.89 1.20 9.80
C VAL A 43 -3.42 0.88 9.52
N VAL A 44 -2.52 1.25 10.42
CA VAL A 44 -1.09 0.91 10.28
C VAL A 44 -0.87 -0.61 10.33
N GLU A 45 -1.52 -1.30 11.26
CA GLU A 45 -1.48 -2.76 11.33
C GLU A 45 -2.04 -3.42 10.06
N GLU A 46 -3.12 -2.89 9.48
CA GLU A 46 -3.67 -3.36 8.22
C GLU A 46 -2.70 -3.14 7.04
N ILE A 47 -2.06 -1.97 6.96
CA ILE A 47 -1.03 -1.68 5.96
C ILE A 47 0.10 -2.72 6.08
N LEU A 48 0.62 -2.91 7.29
CA LEU A 48 1.76 -3.79 7.54
C LEU A 48 1.42 -5.27 7.30
N SER A 49 0.28 -5.74 7.82
CA SER A 49 -0.16 -7.13 7.63
C SER A 49 -0.41 -7.44 6.16
N SER A 50 -1.07 -6.53 5.44
CA SER A 50 -1.29 -6.69 4.00
C SER A 50 0.00 -6.61 3.19
N GLU A 51 1.01 -5.83 3.65
CA GLU A 51 2.33 -5.76 3.00
C GLU A 51 3.11 -7.05 3.18
N ARG A 52 3.11 -7.63 4.39
CA ARG A 52 3.73 -8.94 4.65
C ARG A 52 3.10 -10.04 3.81
N ALA A 53 1.77 -10.05 3.70
CA ALA A 53 1.07 -11.00 2.84
C ALA A 53 1.46 -10.82 1.36
N TYR A 54 1.51 -9.57 0.89
CA TYR A 54 1.93 -9.26 -0.49
C TYR A 54 3.38 -9.69 -0.77
N LEU A 55 4.32 -9.39 0.12
CA LEU A 55 5.70 -9.87 0.03
C LEU A 55 5.80 -11.39 0.05
N GLY A 56 4.99 -12.06 0.89
CA GLY A 56 4.86 -13.51 0.89
C GLY A 56 4.51 -14.04 -0.51
N HIS A 57 3.49 -13.48 -1.14
CA HIS A 57 3.10 -13.85 -2.50
C HIS A 57 4.20 -13.55 -3.54
N LEU A 58 4.90 -12.42 -3.43
CA LEU A 58 6.03 -12.12 -4.31
C LEU A 58 7.20 -13.10 -4.12
N ASN A 59 7.48 -13.52 -2.89
CA ASN A 59 8.52 -14.51 -2.59
C ASN A 59 8.15 -15.88 -3.17
N ILE A 60 6.87 -16.27 -3.10
CA ILE A 60 6.36 -17.49 -3.75
C ILE A 60 6.55 -17.38 -5.26
N LEU A 61 6.09 -16.29 -5.87
CA LEU A 61 6.25 -16.03 -7.31
C LEU A 61 7.72 -16.17 -7.74
N MET A 62 8.64 -15.56 -6.99
CA MET A 62 10.07 -15.63 -7.24
C MET A 62 10.60 -17.06 -7.15
N ARG A 63 10.39 -17.72 -6.00
CA ARG A 63 11.01 -19.01 -5.72
C ARG A 63 10.45 -20.14 -6.59
N VAL A 64 9.14 -20.16 -6.76
CA VAL A 64 8.42 -21.27 -7.41
C VAL A 64 8.46 -21.12 -8.92
N PHE A 65 8.16 -19.92 -9.44
CA PHE A 65 8.03 -19.73 -10.87
C PHE A 65 9.30 -19.13 -11.48
N VAL A 66 9.82 -18.02 -10.95
CA VAL A 66 10.94 -17.34 -11.60
C VAL A 66 12.22 -18.17 -11.52
N ASP A 67 12.58 -18.61 -10.32
CA ASP A 67 13.78 -19.40 -10.09
C ASP A 67 13.58 -20.83 -10.62
N GLY A 68 12.40 -21.42 -10.42
CA GLY A 68 12.02 -22.71 -11.00
C GLY A 68 12.18 -22.73 -12.53
N LEU A 69 11.58 -21.79 -13.26
CA LEU A 69 11.72 -21.69 -14.72
C LEU A 69 13.15 -21.37 -15.18
N SER A 70 13.95 -20.71 -14.34
CA SER A 70 15.35 -20.44 -14.67
C SER A 70 16.25 -21.68 -14.60
N LEU A 71 15.86 -22.69 -13.82
CA LEU A 71 16.55 -23.97 -13.67
C LEU A 71 16.11 -25.00 -14.71
N VAL A 72 14.94 -24.82 -15.30
CA VAL A 72 14.42 -25.68 -16.37
C VAL A 72 15.22 -25.45 -17.66
N SER A 73 15.29 -26.48 -18.50
CA SER A 73 15.94 -26.42 -19.81
C SER A 73 15.52 -25.19 -20.61
N LYS A 74 16.49 -24.52 -21.26
CA LYS A 74 16.25 -23.39 -22.18
C LYS A 74 15.33 -23.71 -23.36
N LYS A 75 15.03 -25.00 -23.59
CA LYS A 75 14.03 -25.45 -24.56
C LYS A 75 12.59 -25.15 -24.12
N VAL A 76 12.32 -25.08 -22.82
CA VAL A 76 10.98 -24.81 -22.27
C VAL A 76 10.67 -23.31 -22.30
N ILE A 77 11.65 -22.48 -21.90
CA ILE A 77 11.54 -21.03 -21.96
C ILE A 77 12.90 -20.40 -22.27
N ALA A 78 12.91 -19.46 -23.22
CA ALA A 78 14.12 -18.69 -23.52
C ALA A 78 14.35 -17.62 -22.43
N PRO A 79 15.62 -17.26 -22.12
CA PRO A 79 15.91 -16.20 -21.15
C PRO A 79 15.27 -14.84 -21.50
N ALA A 80 15.07 -14.56 -22.79
CA ALA A 80 14.36 -13.36 -23.24
C ALA A 80 12.86 -13.42 -22.92
N GLU A 81 12.22 -14.57 -23.14
CA GLU A 81 10.81 -14.81 -22.80
C GLU A 81 10.61 -14.71 -21.28
N LEU A 82 11.54 -15.25 -20.48
CA LEU A 82 11.51 -15.14 -19.02
C LEU A 82 11.54 -13.68 -18.55
N ARG A 83 12.39 -12.84 -19.16
CA ARG A 83 12.45 -11.40 -18.88
C ARG A 83 11.16 -10.68 -19.28
N THR A 84 10.57 -11.02 -20.41
CA THR A 84 9.30 -10.42 -20.85
C THR A 84 8.13 -10.84 -19.97
N LEU A 85 8.07 -12.11 -19.55
CA LEU A 85 7.01 -12.66 -18.72
C LEU A 85 7.01 -12.04 -17.31
N PHE A 86 8.17 -12.03 -16.64
CA PHE A 86 8.26 -11.56 -15.26
C PHE A 86 8.66 -10.09 -15.13
N GLY A 87 9.16 -9.46 -16.18
CA GLY A 87 9.61 -8.06 -16.16
C GLY A 87 10.56 -7.78 -14.99
N GLU A 88 10.37 -6.61 -14.39
CA GLU A 88 11.16 -6.12 -13.25
C GLU A 88 10.61 -6.56 -11.88
N ILE A 89 9.96 -7.72 -11.79
CA ILE A 89 9.33 -8.19 -10.54
C ILE A 89 10.34 -8.37 -9.39
N ARG A 90 11.60 -8.72 -9.70
CA ARG A 90 12.69 -8.83 -8.73
C ARG A 90 12.95 -7.50 -8.03
N SER A 91 13.02 -6.44 -8.82
CA SER A 91 13.22 -5.06 -8.37
C SER A 91 12.02 -4.63 -7.51
N ILE A 92 10.79 -4.94 -7.95
CA ILE A 92 9.57 -4.64 -7.19
C ILE A 92 9.62 -5.32 -5.82
N ARG A 93 9.93 -6.62 -5.75
CA ARG A 93 10.04 -7.35 -4.48
C ARG A 93 11.06 -6.71 -3.53
N LEU A 94 12.24 -6.33 -4.03
CA LEU A 94 13.29 -5.71 -3.22
C LEU A 94 12.81 -4.41 -2.57
N ILE A 95 12.16 -3.54 -3.35
CA ILE A 95 11.66 -2.26 -2.83
C ILE A 95 10.54 -2.46 -1.82
N ASN A 96 9.64 -3.42 -2.05
CA ASN A 96 8.59 -3.74 -1.07
C ASN A 96 9.17 -4.31 0.24
N GLN A 97 10.30 -5.02 0.18
CA GLN A 97 10.99 -5.48 1.39
C GLN A 97 11.44 -4.28 2.22
N VAL A 98 12.11 -3.32 1.58
CA VAL A 98 12.54 -2.07 2.23
C VAL A 98 11.33 -1.31 2.80
N LEU A 99 10.22 -1.24 2.06
CA LEU A 99 8.98 -0.63 2.52
C LEU A 99 8.44 -1.33 3.78
N CYS A 100 8.40 -2.66 3.81
CA CYS A 100 7.91 -3.44 4.94
C CYS A 100 8.80 -3.29 6.18
N ASP A 101 10.11 -3.16 5.99
CA ASP A 101 11.08 -2.94 7.08
C ASP A 101 10.84 -1.57 7.73
N HIS A 102 10.63 -0.51 6.94
CA HIS A 102 10.28 0.83 7.46
C HIS A 102 8.91 0.83 8.16
N LEU A 103 7.91 0.16 7.56
CA LEU A 103 6.58 0.03 8.17
C LEU A 103 6.62 -0.70 9.52
N SER A 104 7.49 -1.71 9.66
CA SER A 104 7.68 -2.44 10.91
C SER A 104 8.31 -1.57 12.00
N GLY A 105 9.03 -0.50 11.64
CA GLY A 105 9.52 0.53 12.56
C GLY A 105 8.45 1.58 12.96
N GLY A 106 7.23 1.50 12.42
CA GLY A 106 6.15 2.43 12.72
C GLY A 106 6.19 3.76 11.92
N ASP A 107 7.20 3.94 11.06
CA ASP A 107 7.33 5.13 10.21
C ASP A 107 6.62 4.92 8.86
N VAL A 108 5.31 5.13 8.86
CA VAL A 108 4.49 5.01 7.64
C VAL A 108 4.89 6.05 6.60
N VAL A 109 5.17 7.28 7.02
CA VAL A 109 5.41 8.37 6.07
C VAL A 109 6.77 8.23 5.40
N GLY A 110 7.81 7.92 6.17
CA GLY A 110 9.13 7.58 5.63
C GLY A 110 9.08 6.34 4.75
N ALA A 111 8.35 5.30 5.15
CA ALA A 111 8.18 4.10 4.32
C ALA A 111 7.64 4.45 2.92
N PHE A 112 6.53 5.19 2.82
CA PHE A 112 5.98 5.56 1.51
C PHE A 112 6.81 6.64 0.78
N ALA A 113 7.58 7.46 1.49
CA ALA A 113 8.57 8.35 0.88
C ALA A 113 9.65 7.55 0.16
N THR A 114 10.14 6.44 0.74
CA THR A 114 11.10 5.56 0.06
C THR A 114 10.49 4.89 -1.17
N LEU A 115 9.20 4.57 -1.17
CA LEU A 115 8.51 3.94 -2.31
C LEU A 115 8.34 4.88 -3.52
N THR A 116 8.22 6.19 -3.28
CA THR A 116 7.80 7.17 -4.30
C THR A 116 8.73 7.26 -5.51
N PRO A 117 10.07 7.33 -5.36
CA PRO A 117 11.01 7.27 -6.48
C PRO A 117 10.83 6.03 -7.36
N PHE A 118 10.40 4.92 -6.75
CA PHE A 118 10.27 3.63 -7.41
C PHE A 118 8.88 3.36 -8.01
N LEU A 119 7.92 4.28 -7.88
CA LEU A 119 6.62 4.13 -8.54
C LEU A 119 6.75 4.05 -10.07
N LYS A 120 7.80 4.64 -10.65
CA LYS A 120 8.16 4.49 -12.07
C LYS A 120 8.39 3.02 -12.46
N LEU A 121 8.93 2.20 -11.55
CA LEU A 121 9.14 0.77 -11.76
C LEU A 121 7.81 0.04 -11.93
N TYR A 122 6.84 0.34 -11.07
CA TYR A 122 5.49 -0.20 -11.17
C TYR A 122 4.77 0.25 -12.44
N SER A 123 4.95 1.50 -12.85
CA SER A 123 4.39 1.97 -14.12
C SER A 123 5.03 1.28 -15.33
N SER A 124 6.34 1.01 -15.29
CA SER A 124 7.03 0.21 -16.32
C SER A 124 6.49 -1.22 -16.36
N TYR A 125 6.32 -1.85 -15.20
CA TYR A 125 5.73 -3.18 -15.08
C TYR A 125 4.30 -3.23 -15.63
N ALA A 126 3.45 -2.28 -15.24
CA ALA A 126 2.07 -2.18 -15.72
C ALA A 126 1.99 -1.94 -17.24
N ARG A 127 2.95 -1.19 -17.81
CA ARG A 127 3.03 -0.97 -19.26
C ARG A 127 3.38 -2.24 -20.02
N ASN A 128 4.27 -3.06 -19.48
CA ASN A 128 4.73 -4.31 -20.10
C ASN A 128 3.79 -5.49 -19.83
N PHE A 129 2.84 -5.34 -18.91
CA PHE A 129 1.94 -6.42 -18.49
C PHE A 129 1.08 -7.01 -19.62
N PRO A 130 0.52 -6.24 -20.57
CA PRO A 130 -0.20 -6.83 -21.70
C PRO A 130 0.69 -7.77 -22.53
N SER A 131 1.95 -7.38 -22.79
CA SER A 131 2.91 -8.23 -23.51
C SER A 131 3.26 -9.48 -22.72
N SER A 132 3.42 -9.36 -21.39
CA SER A 132 3.60 -10.51 -20.49
C SER A 132 2.40 -11.46 -20.55
N GLN A 133 1.16 -10.95 -20.55
CA GLN A 133 -0.06 -11.76 -20.64
C GLN A 133 -0.18 -12.47 -22.00
N HIS A 134 0.11 -11.78 -23.10
CA HIS A 134 0.12 -12.40 -24.43
C HIS A 134 1.15 -13.54 -24.50
N LEU A 135 2.37 -13.27 -24.04
CA LEU A 135 3.43 -14.28 -24.01
C LEU A 135 3.04 -15.46 -23.12
N LEU A 136 2.45 -15.23 -21.94
CA LEU A 136 1.97 -16.30 -21.08
C LEU A 136 0.96 -17.20 -21.80
N ASN A 137 -0.01 -16.62 -22.51
CA ASN A 137 -0.99 -17.39 -23.27
C ASN A 137 -0.34 -18.23 -24.38
N ASP A 138 0.71 -17.74 -25.03
CA ASP A 138 1.43 -18.49 -26.04
C ASP A 138 2.33 -19.59 -25.43
N LEU A 139 2.95 -19.31 -24.27
CA LEU A 139 3.75 -20.29 -23.54
C LEU A 139 2.88 -21.43 -22.99
N MET A 140 1.67 -21.14 -22.51
CA MET A 140 0.71 -22.15 -22.03
C MET A 140 0.23 -23.11 -23.14
N LYS A 141 0.44 -22.79 -24.43
CA LYS A 141 0.20 -23.73 -25.53
C LYS A 141 1.32 -24.76 -25.69
N ARG A 142 2.49 -24.54 -25.09
CA ARG A 142 3.63 -25.47 -25.12
C ARG A 142 3.46 -26.48 -23.99
N ALA A 143 3.38 -27.77 -24.33
CA ALA A 143 3.12 -28.85 -23.37
C ALA A 143 4.10 -28.84 -22.19
N ASP A 144 5.40 -28.68 -22.45
CA ASP A 144 6.44 -28.65 -21.41
C ASP A 144 6.25 -27.50 -20.42
N PHE A 145 5.85 -26.33 -20.92
CA PHE A 145 5.63 -25.15 -20.08
C PHE A 145 4.32 -25.26 -19.28
N ASP A 146 3.22 -25.69 -19.90
CA ASP A 146 1.94 -25.93 -19.22
C ASP A 146 2.10 -26.99 -18.12
N GLN A 147 2.80 -28.09 -18.40
CA GLN A 147 3.07 -29.13 -17.41
C GLN A 147 3.87 -28.58 -16.22
N PHE A 148 4.91 -27.80 -16.48
CA PHE A 148 5.69 -27.16 -15.42
C PHE A 148 4.81 -26.22 -14.58
N VAL A 149 4.07 -25.31 -15.21
CA VAL A 149 3.22 -24.34 -14.50
C VAL A 149 2.17 -25.04 -13.65
N ARG A 150 1.48 -26.05 -14.18
CA ARG A 150 0.49 -26.82 -13.40
C ARG A 150 1.11 -27.55 -12.21
N ALA A 151 2.29 -28.14 -12.39
CA ALA A 151 3.01 -28.79 -11.31
C ALA A 151 3.38 -27.80 -10.19
N GLN A 152 3.81 -26.59 -10.56
CA GLN A 152 4.10 -25.53 -9.59
C GLN A 152 2.84 -24.97 -8.92
N GLU A 153 1.76 -24.74 -9.67
CA GLU A 153 0.47 -24.25 -9.14
C GLU A 153 -0.18 -25.24 -8.15
N ALA A 154 0.10 -26.53 -8.30
CA ALA A 154 -0.37 -27.57 -7.38
C ALA A 154 0.37 -27.59 -6.04
N LEU A 155 1.49 -26.88 -5.90
CA LEU A 155 2.22 -26.82 -4.64
C LEU A 155 1.38 -26.13 -3.55
N PRO A 156 1.30 -26.67 -2.33
CA PRO A 156 0.55 -26.06 -1.23
C PRO A 156 0.96 -24.61 -0.94
N VAL A 157 2.23 -24.28 -1.16
CA VAL A 157 2.79 -22.94 -0.96
C VAL A 157 2.16 -21.88 -1.89
N CYS A 158 1.57 -22.29 -3.02
CA CYS A 158 0.87 -21.39 -3.94
C CYS A 158 -0.53 -21.01 -3.44
N CYS A 159 -1.05 -21.66 -2.39
CA CYS A 159 -2.35 -21.38 -1.79
C CYS A 159 -3.51 -21.33 -2.80
N GLY A 160 -3.44 -22.15 -3.87
CA GLY A 160 -4.45 -22.18 -4.94
C GLY A 160 -4.40 -20.98 -5.91
N ILE A 161 -3.42 -20.08 -5.76
CA ILE A 161 -3.21 -18.94 -6.66
C ILE A 161 -2.46 -19.44 -7.90
N LYS A 162 -3.00 -19.08 -9.07
CA LYS A 162 -2.40 -19.40 -10.37
C LYS A 162 -1.36 -18.36 -10.79
N LEU A 163 -0.48 -18.71 -11.73
CA LEU A 163 0.56 -17.81 -12.24
C LEU A 163 0.02 -16.45 -12.74
N PRO A 164 -1.06 -16.37 -13.56
CA PRO A 164 -1.64 -15.07 -13.93
C PRO A 164 -2.09 -14.24 -12.71
N GLY A 165 -2.58 -14.90 -11.66
CA GLY A 165 -3.00 -14.28 -10.41
C GLY A 165 -1.85 -13.64 -9.64
N PHE A 166 -0.67 -14.28 -9.63
CA PHE A 166 0.53 -13.66 -9.05
C PHE A 166 1.04 -12.48 -9.88
N LEU A 167 1.04 -12.59 -11.22
CA LEU A 167 1.56 -11.55 -12.11
C LEU A 167 0.74 -10.24 -12.08
N ILE A 168 -0.57 -10.31 -11.80
CA ILE A 168 -1.41 -9.12 -11.71
C ILE A 168 -1.28 -8.39 -10.35
N MET A 169 -0.76 -9.05 -9.31
CA MET A 169 -0.72 -8.47 -7.95
C MET A 169 0.01 -7.12 -7.86
N PRO A 170 1.18 -6.89 -8.49
CA PRO A 170 1.85 -5.60 -8.42
C PRO A 170 1.03 -4.44 -8.98
N ILE A 171 0.22 -4.72 -10.01
CA ILE A 171 -0.67 -3.72 -10.61
C ILE A 171 -1.83 -3.42 -9.67
N GLN A 172 -2.38 -4.44 -9.01
CA GLN A 172 -3.45 -4.30 -8.02
C GLN A 172 -2.97 -3.66 -6.70
N ARG A 173 -1.69 -3.79 -6.35
CA ARG A 173 -1.14 -3.25 -5.10
C ARG A 173 -1.17 -1.72 -5.07
N ILE A 174 -0.93 -1.08 -6.22
CA ILE A 174 -0.87 0.39 -6.31
C ILE A 174 -2.21 1.07 -5.95
N PRO A 175 -3.37 0.67 -6.52
CA PRO A 175 -4.67 1.18 -6.06
C PRO A 175 -4.92 0.95 -4.58
N ARG A 176 -4.49 -0.19 -4.03
CA ARG A 176 -4.63 -0.49 -2.59
C ARG A 176 -3.83 0.48 -1.71
N TYR A 177 -2.60 0.81 -2.08
CA TYR A 177 -1.82 1.83 -1.35
C TYR A 177 -2.54 3.16 -1.28
N LYS A 178 -3.19 3.60 -2.37
CA LYS A 178 -3.97 4.84 -2.37
C LYS A 178 -5.11 4.79 -1.34
N LEU A 179 -5.88 3.69 -1.31
CA LEU A 179 -7.00 3.55 -0.38
C LEU A 179 -6.52 3.52 1.08
N LEU A 180 -5.48 2.74 1.36
CA LEU A 180 -4.89 2.63 2.69
C LEU A 180 -4.31 3.97 3.19
N LEU A 181 -3.62 4.70 2.31
CA LEU A 181 -3.08 6.03 2.63
C LEU A 181 -4.20 7.06 2.85
N GLN A 182 -5.29 7.01 2.07
CA GLN A 182 -6.46 7.86 2.27
C GLN A 182 -7.15 7.58 3.60
N GLU A 183 -7.21 6.31 4.02
CA GLU A 183 -7.75 5.92 5.31
C GLU A 183 -6.85 6.35 6.47
N PHE A 184 -5.54 6.17 6.32
CA PHE A 184 -4.54 6.67 7.28
C PHE A 184 -4.66 8.18 7.50
N LEU A 185 -4.85 8.96 6.43
CA LEU A 185 -5.05 10.41 6.49
C LEU A 185 -6.27 10.85 7.30
N LYS A 186 -7.33 10.03 7.39
CA LYS A 186 -8.54 10.36 8.18
C LYS A 186 -8.23 10.44 9.66
N TYR A 187 -7.28 9.64 10.15
CA TYR A 187 -6.94 9.52 11.57
C TYR A 187 -5.62 10.20 11.94
N THR A 188 -4.88 10.72 10.96
CA THR A 188 -3.67 11.51 11.17
C THR A 188 -4.02 12.98 11.36
N SER A 189 -3.65 13.54 12.51
CA SER A 189 -3.98 14.92 12.91
C SER A 189 -2.92 15.94 12.47
N THR A 190 -1.69 15.50 12.26
CA THR A 190 -0.53 16.35 11.95
C THR A 190 -0.59 16.87 10.53
N LEU A 191 -0.62 18.20 10.35
CA LEU A 191 -0.62 18.84 9.02
C LEU A 191 0.61 18.45 8.19
N GLN A 192 1.75 18.22 8.82
CA GLN A 192 3.00 17.82 8.17
C GLN A 192 2.90 16.43 7.54
N GLU A 193 2.46 15.41 8.30
CA GLU A 193 2.23 14.05 7.78
C GLU A 193 1.15 14.06 6.69
N ARG A 194 0.10 14.88 6.85
CA ARG A 194 -0.94 15.05 5.82
C ARG A 194 -0.41 15.62 4.52
N SER A 195 0.42 16.66 4.58
CA SER A 195 1.04 17.28 3.40
C SER A 195 1.94 16.28 2.66
N GLN A 196 2.77 15.55 3.41
CA GLN A 196 3.66 14.53 2.85
C GLN A 196 2.86 13.42 2.15
N VAL A 197 1.89 12.79 2.82
CA VAL A 197 1.10 11.71 2.21
C VAL A 197 0.26 12.19 1.02
N THR A 198 -0.24 13.42 1.06
CA THR A 198 -0.95 14.04 -0.08
C THR A 198 -0.01 14.25 -1.26
N GLY A 199 1.22 14.71 -1.02
CA GLY A 199 2.27 14.82 -2.03
C GLY A 199 2.63 13.48 -2.66
N LEU A 200 2.76 12.41 -1.86
CA LEU A 200 2.99 11.05 -2.36
C LEU A 200 1.84 10.57 -3.27
N CYS A 201 0.58 10.86 -2.88
CA CYS A 201 -0.61 10.55 -3.68
C CYS A 201 -0.75 11.39 -4.97
N ALA A 202 -0.18 12.60 -5.00
CA ALA A 202 -0.18 13.45 -6.19
C ALA A 202 0.92 13.02 -7.18
N ASN A 203 2.13 12.74 -6.66
CA ASN A 203 3.26 12.26 -7.43
C ASN A 203 2.97 10.90 -8.09
N SER A 204 2.32 9.99 -7.34
CA SER A 204 1.89 8.71 -7.91
C SER A 204 0.93 8.91 -9.08
N ARG A 205 -0.08 9.77 -8.94
CA ARG A 205 -1.02 10.10 -10.04
C ARG A 205 -0.33 10.64 -11.28
N GLN A 206 0.65 11.53 -11.15
CA GLN A 206 1.40 12.05 -12.30
C GLN A 206 2.22 10.96 -13.00
N ILE A 207 2.87 10.07 -12.24
CA ILE A 207 3.69 8.99 -12.81
C ILE A 207 2.81 7.98 -13.55
N PHE A 208 1.66 7.60 -12.99
CA PHE A 208 0.73 6.68 -13.64
C PHE A 208 0.02 7.33 -14.83
N ASN A 209 -0.52 8.55 -14.70
CA ASN A 209 -1.16 9.23 -15.82
C ASN A 209 -0.18 9.49 -16.97
N GLY A 210 1.06 9.89 -16.68
CA GLY A 210 2.10 10.06 -17.70
C GLY A 210 2.52 8.76 -18.39
N ALA A 211 2.39 7.61 -17.71
CA ALA A 211 2.67 6.30 -18.29
C ALA A 211 1.51 5.78 -19.18
N TYR A 212 0.26 6.19 -18.92
CA TYR A 212 -0.90 5.84 -19.73
C TYR A 212 -1.17 6.85 -20.88
N SER A 213 -0.78 8.12 -20.75
CA SER A 213 -1.01 9.17 -21.76
C SER A 213 -0.05 9.14 -22.96
N ARG A 214 1.00 8.31 -22.99
CA ARG A 214 1.85 8.12 -24.19
C ARG A 214 1.32 7.05 -25.15
N ARG A 215 0.00 6.85 -25.22
CA ARG A 215 -0.69 6.17 -26.32
C ARG A 215 -1.58 7.19 -27.02
N GLY A 216 -1.03 7.84 -28.03
CA GLY A 216 -1.76 8.79 -28.86
C GLY A 216 -0.84 9.73 -29.60
N THR A 217 0.01 9.20 -30.48
CA THR A 217 0.50 9.83 -31.73
C THR A 217 1.55 8.91 -32.34
N ASN A 218 1.11 8.06 -33.27
CA ASN A 218 1.71 7.82 -34.59
C ASN A 218 0.94 6.71 -35.28
#